data_AF-G9IBF8-F1
#
_entry.id   AF-G9IBF8-F1
#
_cell.length_a   1.000
_cell.length_b   1.000
_cell.length_c   1.000
_cell.angle_alpha   90.00
_cell.angle_beta   90.00
_cell.angle_gamma   90.00
#
_symmetry.space_group_name_H-M   'P 1'
#
loop_
_entity.id
_entity.type
_entity.pdbx_description
1 polymer ?
#
loop_
_entity_poly.entity_id
_entity_poly.type
_entity_poly.pdbx_seq_one_letter_code
_entity_poly.pdbx_strand_id
1 'polypeptide(L)'
;LRLHILFLLFISVSVRAEKPWYFDAIGLTETTMSLTDKNTPVVVSVVDSGVAFVGGLSDSEFAKFSFTQDGSPFPVKEPEALYIHGTAMASLIASRHGVYGVYPHALISSRRVIPDGVQDSWLRATESIMSNVFLAPGEEKIINISGGQKGISSASVWSELLSRMGRNNERLIVAAVGNDGADIRKLSAQQRIWPAAYHPVSSVNKKQDPVIRVAALAQYRKGETPVLHGGGVTGSRFGNGWVDIAAPGQNITFLRPDGKTGIGSGTSEATAIVSGVLAAMVSCNPRATATELKRTLLESADKYPSLADKVTEGRVLNAEKAISMFCKKNYIPVRQGRMSEEL
;
A
#
# COMPACT_ATOMS: atom_id res chain seq x y z
N LEU A 1 -61.67 -11.13 -22.75
CA LEU A 1 -60.68 -11.20 -21.65
C LEU A 1 -59.77 -9.97 -21.77
N ARG A 2 -59.88 -8.97 -20.88
CA ARG A 2 -59.03 -7.76 -20.90
C ARG A 2 -57.74 -8.05 -20.15
N LEU A 3 -56.60 -8.02 -20.85
CA LEU A 3 -55.27 -8.20 -20.27
C LEU A 3 -54.87 -6.94 -19.50
N HIS A 4 -54.76 -7.02 -18.17
CA HIS A 4 -54.22 -5.95 -17.33
C HIS A 4 -52.70 -6.11 -17.25
N ILE A 5 -51.97 -5.17 -17.85
CA ILE A 5 -50.52 -5.07 -17.69
C ILE A 5 -50.25 -4.30 -16.39
N LEU A 6 -49.76 -5.02 -15.40
CA LEU A 6 -49.34 -4.46 -14.10
C LEU A 6 -47.98 -3.75 -14.30
N PHE A 7 -47.97 -2.42 -14.24
CA PHE A 7 -46.73 -1.65 -14.17
C PHE A 7 -46.08 -1.86 -12.79
N LEU A 8 -45.02 -2.68 -12.74
CA LEU A 8 -44.13 -2.76 -11.59
C LEU A 8 -43.25 -1.51 -11.56
N LEU A 9 -43.57 -0.60 -10.65
CA LEU A 9 -42.77 0.58 -10.35
C LEU A 9 -41.48 0.12 -9.65
N PHE A 10 -40.37 0.01 -10.37
CA PHE A 10 -39.06 -0.19 -9.76
C PHE A 10 -38.62 1.10 -9.08
N ILE A 11 -38.87 1.21 -7.78
CA ILE A 11 -38.23 2.23 -6.94
C ILE A 11 -36.78 1.77 -6.76
N SER A 12 -35.87 2.33 -7.55
CA SER A 12 -34.43 2.19 -7.32
C SER A 12 -34.05 2.99 -6.08
N VAL A 13 -34.09 2.35 -4.91
CA VAL A 13 -33.41 2.88 -3.73
C VAL A 13 -31.91 2.77 -4.00
N SER A 14 -31.28 3.87 -4.39
CA SER A 14 -29.82 3.95 -4.41
C SER A 14 -29.33 3.84 -2.96
N VAL A 15 -29.00 2.62 -2.54
CA VAL A 15 -28.21 2.39 -1.32
C VAL A 15 -26.87 3.09 -1.55
N ARG A 16 -26.67 4.23 -0.88
CA ARG A 16 -25.40 4.93 -0.88
C ARG A 16 -24.38 3.95 -0.30
N ALA A 17 -23.41 3.50 -1.10
CA ALA A 17 -22.41 2.56 -0.63
C ALA A 17 -21.67 3.18 0.58
N GLU A 18 -21.77 2.55 1.75
CA GLU A 18 -21.11 3.03 2.95
C GLU A 18 -19.59 2.97 2.79
N LYS A 19 -18.88 3.99 3.29
CA LYS A 19 -17.41 3.98 3.34
C LYS A 19 -16.96 2.79 4.21
N PRO A 20 -15.83 2.15 3.90
CA PRO A 20 -15.40 0.98 4.65
C PRO A 20 -14.97 1.36 6.07
N TRP A 21 -15.13 0.43 7.02
CA TRP A 21 -14.92 0.66 8.46
C TRP A 21 -13.57 1.31 8.81
N TYR A 22 -12.54 0.98 8.03
CA TYR A 22 -11.18 1.43 8.29
C TYR A 22 -10.96 2.91 8.00
N PHE A 23 -11.85 3.57 7.23
CA PHE A 23 -11.75 5.02 7.00
C PHE A 23 -11.90 5.78 8.32
N ASP A 24 -12.92 5.46 9.10
CA ASP A 24 -13.13 6.10 10.41
C ASP A 24 -12.05 5.67 11.41
N ALA A 25 -11.66 4.39 11.39
CA ALA A 25 -10.67 3.84 12.32
C ALA A 25 -9.30 4.53 12.22
N ILE A 26 -8.86 4.90 11.01
CA ILE A 26 -7.58 5.59 10.79
C ILE A 26 -7.73 7.12 10.58
N GLY A 27 -8.96 7.64 10.51
CA GLY A 27 -9.23 9.07 10.37
C GLY A 27 -9.13 9.62 8.94
N LEU A 28 -9.50 8.84 7.91
CA LEU A 28 -9.70 9.32 6.54
C LEU A 28 -11.00 10.12 6.41
N THR A 29 -11.07 11.25 7.09
CA THR A 29 -12.20 12.18 7.03
C THR A 29 -12.12 13.05 5.79
N GLU A 30 -13.24 13.69 5.43
CA GLU A 30 -13.28 14.66 4.33
C GLU A 30 -12.36 15.86 4.58
N THR A 31 -12.22 16.28 5.85
CA THR A 31 -11.30 17.36 6.27
C THR A 31 -9.83 16.96 6.17
N THR A 32 -9.48 15.70 6.46
CA THR A 32 -8.12 15.19 6.24
C THR A 32 -7.80 15.18 4.76
N MET A 33 -8.70 14.65 3.94
CA MET A 33 -8.46 14.50 2.49
C MET A 33 -8.48 15.84 1.74
N SER A 34 -9.17 16.87 2.25
CA SER A 34 -9.15 18.21 1.64
C SER A 34 -7.80 18.93 1.78
N LEU A 35 -6.88 18.45 2.63
CA LEU A 35 -5.52 18.96 2.73
C LEU A 35 -4.60 18.51 1.59
N THR A 36 -4.98 17.47 0.84
CA THR A 36 -4.21 16.92 -0.26
C THR A 36 -4.22 17.82 -1.49
N ASP A 37 -3.15 17.84 -2.30
CA ASP A 37 -3.11 18.59 -3.56
C ASP A 37 -3.47 17.68 -4.74
N LYS A 38 -4.67 17.89 -5.29
CA LYS A 38 -5.19 17.10 -6.42
C LYS A 38 -4.50 17.40 -7.75
N ASN A 39 -3.73 18.50 -7.83
CA ASN A 39 -3.01 18.89 -9.05
C ASN A 39 -1.62 18.24 -9.15
N THR A 40 -1.13 17.65 -8.06
CA THR A 40 0.15 16.94 -8.06
C THR A 40 -0.06 15.53 -8.63
N PRO A 41 0.62 15.16 -9.73
CA PRO A 41 0.59 13.78 -10.20
C PRO A 41 1.22 12.85 -9.17
N VAL A 42 0.45 11.85 -8.73
CA VAL A 42 0.92 10.80 -7.82
C VAL A 42 0.67 9.45 -8.47
N VAL A 43 1.73 8.66 -8.63
CA VAL A 43 1.64 7.29 -9.15
C VAL A 43 2.18 6.33 -8.10
N VAL A 44 1.37 5.36 -7.68
CA VAL A 44 1.82 4.27 -6.81
C VAL A 44 2.20 3.08 -7.67
N SER A 45 3.42 2.56 -7.50
CA SER A 45 3.81 1.31 -8.12
C SER A 45 3.20 0.14 -7.34
N VAL A 46 2.48 -0.74 -8.03
CA VAL A 46 1.92 -1.99 -7.49
C VAL A 46 2.73 -3.14 -8.09
N VAL A 47 3.72 -3.62 -7.34
CA VAL A 47 4.56 -4.76 -7.70
C VAL A 47 3.89 -6.03 -7.19
N ASP A 48 3.17 -6.74 -8.07
CA ASP A 48 2.20 -7.75 -7.66
C ASP A 48 1.90 -8.74 -8.81
N SER A 49 0.71 -9.35 -8.85
CA SER A 49 0.30 -10.34 -9.86
C SER A 49 -0.27 -9.76 -11.16
N GLY A 50 -0.19 -8.45 -11.34
CA GLY A 50 -0.82 -7.72 -12.45
C GLY A 50 -2.15 -7.09 -12.04
N VAL A 51 -2.50 -5.98 -12.71
CA VAL A 51 -3.72 -5.21 -12.41
C VAL A 51 -4.66 -5.26 -13.61
N ALA A 52 -5.93 -5.58 -13.35
CA ALA A 52 -7.01 -5.33 -14.29
C ALA A 52 -7.60 -3.94 -14.02
N PHE A 53 -7.44 -3.03 -14.98
CA PHE A 53 -7.98 -1.66 -14.91
C PHE A 53 -9.46 -1.66 -15.30
N VAL A 54 -10.30 -2.17 -14.40
CA VAL A 54 -11.75 -2.31 -14.56
C VAL A 54 -12.50 -1.59 -13.45
N GLY A 55 -13.81 -1.36 -13.62
CA GLY A 55 -14.65 -0.76 -12.58
C GLY A 55 -14.07 0.55 -12.06
N GLY A 56 -13.92 0.68 -10.74
CA GLY A 56 -13.35 1.87 -10.10
C GLY A 56 -11.87 2.14 -10.41
N LEU A 57 -11.16 1.22 -11.08
CA LEU A 57 -9.79 1.38 -11.55
C LEU A 57 -9.69 1.73 -13.05
N SER A 58 -10.80 1.87 -13.77
CA SER A 58 -10.82 2.08 -15.22
C SER A 58 -9.98 3.28 -15.68
N ASP A 59 -9.97 4.36 -14.90
CA ASP A 59 -9.19 5.58 -15.18
C ASP A 59 -7.92 5.70 -14.32
N SER A 60 -7.46 4.61 -13.72
CA SER A 60 -6.34 4.61 -12.78
C SER A 60 -5.02 4.14 -13.39
N GLU A 61 -4.99 3.73 -14.66
CA GLU A 61 -3.73 3.28 -15.30
C GLU A 61 -2.78 4.45 -15.58
N PHE A 62 -1.55 4.36 -15.06
CA PHE A 62 -0.41 5.15 -15.54
C PHE A 62 0.45 4.33 -16.51
N ALA A 63 0.86 3.13 -16.08
CA ALA A 63 1.68 2.22 -16.85
C ALA A 63 1.47 0.78 -16.41
N LYS A 64 1.88 -0.18 -17.25
CA LYS A 64 1.85 -1.61 -16.94
C LYS A 64 3.06 -2.34 -17.53
N PHE A 65 3.66 -3.22 -16.74
CA PHE A 65 4.89 -3.94 -17.07
C PHE A 65 4.78 -5.41 -16.70
N SER A 66 5.54 -6.25 -17.40
CA SER A 66 5.68 -7.67 -17.11
C SER A 66 7.13 -8.02 -16.74
N PHE A 67 7.28 -8.78 -15.68
CA PHE A 67 8.49 -9.47 -15.26
C PHE A 67 8.20 -10.97 -15.12
N THR A 68 7.29 -11.49 -15.94
CA THR A 68 6.86 -12.89 -15.99
C THR A 68 7.27 -13.50 -17.33
N GLN A 69 7.43 -14.82 -17.34
CA GLN A 69 7.93 -15.56 -18.52
C GLN A 69 6.98 -15.49 -19.72
N ASP A 70 5.68 -15.32 -19.47
CA ASP A 70 4.65 -15.14 -20.50
C ASP A 70 4.63 -13.74 -21.12
N GLY A 71 5.40 -12.78 -20.58
CA GLY A 71 5.49 -11.40 -21.07
C GLY A 71 4.21 -10.56 -20.91
N SER A 72 3.14 -11.12 -20.33
CA SER A 72 1.86 -10.42 -20.18
C SER A 72 1.88 -9.52 -18.93
N PRO A 73 1.45 -8.26 -19.02
CA PRO A 73 1.31 -7.39 -17.85
C PRO A 73 0.00 -7.62 -17.07
N PHE A 74 -0.93 -8.40 -17.62
CA PHE A 74 -2.24 -8.67 -17.04
C PHE A 74 -2.23 -9.91 -16.14
N PRO A 75 -3.10 -9.97 -15.12
CA PRO A 75 -3.20 -11.16 -14.28
C PRO A 75 -3.72 -12.37 -15.07
N VAL A 76 -3.25 -13.55 -14.71
CA VAL A 76 -3.68 -14.84 -15.28
C VAL A 76 -4.70 -15.51 -14.37
N LYS A 77 -5.65 -16.26 -14.96
CA LYS A 77 -6.84 -16.77 -14.24
C LYS A 77 -6.53 -17.78 -13.13
N GLU A 78 -5.46 -18.55 -13.25
CA GLU A 78 -5.11 -19.58 -12.27
C GLU A 78 -3.72 -19.33 -11.69
N PRO A 79 -3.54 -19.51 -10.36
CA PRO A 79 -4.60 -19.74 -9.37
C PRO A 79 -5.44 -18.47 -9.13
N GLU A 80 -6.73 -18.64 -8.83
CA GLU A 80 -7.69 -17.55 -8.56
C GLU A 80 -7.17 -16.49 -7.58
N ALA A 81 -6.48 -16.92 -6.51
CA ALA A 81 -5.88 -16.00 -5.54
C ALA A 81 -4.90 -15.02 -6.19
N LEU A 82 -4.12 -15.46 -7.19
CA LEU A 82 -3.20 -14.62 -7.94
C LEU A 82 -3.89 -13.85 -9.08
N TYR A 83 -4.96 -14.38 -9.66
CA TYR A 83 -5.75 -13.63 -10.64
C TYR A 83 -6.28 -12.31 -10.05
N ILE A 84 -6.70 -12.34 -8.79
CA ILE A 84 -7.31 -11.18 -8.14
C ILE A 84 -6.34 -10.26 -7.40
N HIS A 85 -5.17 -10.76 -6.99
CA HIS A 85 -4.35 -10.11 -5.96
C HIS A 85 -3.93 -8.68 -6.33
N GLY A 86 -3.27 -8.47 -7.48
CA GLY A 86 -2.81 -7.12 -7.86
C GLY A 86 -3.96 -6.13 -8.07
N THR A 87 -5.08 -6.57 -8.65
CA THR A 87 -6.30 -5.74 -8.81
C THR A 87 -6.90 -5.36 -7.46
N ALA A 88 -6.93 -6.31 -6.51
CA ALA A 88 -7.38 -6.05 -5.15
C ALA A 88 -6.53 -4.96 -4.49
N MET A 89 -5.19 -5.08 -4.55
CA MET A 89 -4.28 -4.11 -3.94
C MET A 89 -4.41 -2.72 -4.57
N ALA A 90 -4.42 -2.64 -5.89
CA ALA A 90 -4.62 -1.38 -6.62
C ALA A 90 -5.94 -0.70 -6.22
N SER A 91 -7.01 -1.49 -6.04
CA SER A 91 -8.33 -0.95 -5.70
C SER A 91 -8.37 -0.30 -4.32
N LEU A 92 -7.68 -0.88 -3.33
CA LEU A 92 -7.57 -0.31 -1.99
C LEU A 92 -6.77 0.99 -1.97
N ILE A 93 -5.83 1.15 -2.92
CA ILE A 93 -5.02 2.36 -3.05
C ILE A 93 -5.82 3.46 -3.76
N ALA A 94 -6.37 3.18 -4.94
CA ALA A 94 -6.76 4.22 -5.91
C ALA A 94 -8.11 4.02 -6.61
N SER A 95 -8.95 3.06 -6.20
CA SER A 95 -10.28 2.92 -6.80
C SER A 95 -11.13 4.16 -6.58
N ARG A 96 -11.75 4.68 -7.63
CA ARG A 96 -12.54 5.92 -7.64
C ARG A 96 -14.00 5.74 -7.27
N HIS A 97 -14.56 4.55 -7.50
CA HIS A 97 -15.94 4.21 -7.18
C HIS A 97 -16.11 2.70 -6.98
N GLY A 98 -17.25 2.28 -6.42
CA GLY A 98 -17.46 0.90 -5.98
C GLY A 98 -16.65 0.62 -4.73
N VAL A 99 -15.42 0.13 -4.89
CA VAL A 99 -14.44 0.09 -3.80
C VAL A 99 -13.88 1.49 -3.57
N TYR A 100 -13.83 1.93 -2.31
CA TYR A 100 -13.28 3.22 -1.94
C TYR A 100 -11.76 3.08 -1.75
N GLY A 101 -10.98 3.55 -2.72
CA GLY A 101 -9.53 3.67 -2.57
C GLY A 101 -9.18 4.74 -1.52
N VAL A 102 -8.10 4.52 -0.78
CA VAL A 102 -7.61 5.47 0.24
C VAL A 102 -7.28 6.82 -0.38
N TYR A 103 -6.65 6.84 -1.56
CA TYR A 103 -6.36 8.06 -2.32
C TYR A 103 -6.76 7.91 -3.79
N PRO A 104 -8.04 8.18 -4.14
CA PRO A 104 -8.58 7.92 -5.48
C PRO A 104 -8.03 8.84 -6.59
N HIS A 105 -7.25 9.86 -6.22
CA HIS A 105 -6.54 10.74 -7.16
C HIS A 105 -5.19 10.17 -7.62
N ALA A 106 -4.65 9.14 -6.96
CA ALA A 106 -3.47 8.46 -7.48
C ALA A 106 -3.78 7.68 -8.75
N LEU A 107 -2.77 7.55 -9.61
CA LEU A 107 -2.71 6.53 -10.65
C LEU A 107 -1.86 5.36 -10.16
N ILE A 108 -1.93 4.26 -10.90
CA ILE A 108 -1.27 3.00 -10.60
C ILE A 108 -0.32 2.62 -11.74
N SER A 109 0.93 2.34 -11.39
CA SER A 109 1.88 1.66 -12.26
C SER A 109 1.92 0.18 -11.89
N SER A 110 1.38 -0.69 -12.74
CA SER A 110 1.33 -2.12 -12.49
C SER A 110 2.64 -2.79 -12.91
N ARG A 111 3.25 -3.56 -12.02
CA ARG A 111 4.46 -4.35 -12.32
C ARG A 111 4.20 -5.79 -11.95
N ARG A 112 3.79 -6.59 -12.93
CA ARG A 112 3.47 -8.01 -12.73
C ARG A 112 4.75 -8.83 -12.56
N VAL A 113 4.90 -9.49 -11.41
CA VAL A 113 6.08 -10.31 -11.04
C VAL A 113 5.74 -11.77 -10.74
N ILE A 114 4.45 -12.10 -10.59
CA ILE A 114 3.94 -13.45 -10.29
C ILE A 114 2.56 -13.69 -10.96
N PRO A 115 2.10 -14.95 -11.08
CA PRO A 115 2.90 -16.17 -11.08
C PRO A 115 3.89 -16.20 -12.26
N ASP A 116 4.73 -17.23 -12.31
CA ASP A 116 5.69 -17.48 -13.40
C ASP A 116 6.64 -16.30 -13.66
N GLY A 117 7.09 -15.67 -12.58
CA GLY A 117 8.13 -14.64 -12.62
C GLY A 117 9.38 -15.14 -13.32
N VAL A 118 10.06 -14.23 -14.02
CA VAL A 118 11.47 -14.47 -14.38
C VAL A 118 12.30 -14.57 -13.09
N GLN A 119 13.54 -15.07 -13.20
CA GLN A 119 14.45 -15.12 -12.06
C GLN A 119 14.54 -13.73 -11.39
N ASP A 120 14.32 -13.72 -10.07
CA ASP A 120 14.32 -12.52 -9.22
C ASP A 120 13.33 -11.42 -9.68
N SER A 121 12.17 -11.80 -10.23
CA SER A 121 11.15 -10.89 -10.76
C SER A 121 10.80 -9.73 -9.81
N TRP A 122 10.61 -9.99 -8.52
CA TRP A 122 10.35 -8.98 -7.48
C TRP A 122 11.46 -7.93 -7.38
N LEU A 123 12.72 -8.39 -7.36
CA LEU A 123 13.89 -7.54 -7.27
C LEU A 123 14.07 -6.73 -8.56
N ARG A 124 13.94 -7.38 -9.72
CA ARG A 124 14.06 -6.75 -11.05
C ARG A 124 13.00 -5.67 -11.28
N ALA A 125 11.76 -5.93 -10.87
CA ALA A 125 10.70 -4.92 -10.94
C ALA A 125 11.03 -3.71 -10.06
N THR A 126 11.49 -3.94 -8.82
CA THR A 126 11.88 -2.86 -7.91
C THR A 126 13.07 -2.06 -8.45
N GLU A 127 14.09 -2.73 -8.98
CA GLU A 127 15.26 -2.11 -9.58
C GLU A 127 14.92 -1.30 -10.84
N SER A 128 13.97 -1.77 -11.65
CA SER A 128 13.51 -1.03 -12.84
C SER A 128 12.84 0.32 -12.51
N ILE A 129 12.18 0.42 -11.34
CA ILE A 129 11.64 1.71 -10.85
C ILE A 129 12.79 2.62 -10.44
N MET A 130 13.73 2.09 -9.66
CA MET A 130 14.85 2.86 -9.12
C MET A 130 15.78 3.40 -10.20
N SER A 131 15.91 2.70 -11.32
CA SER A 131 16.77 3.09 -12.45
C SER A 131 16.08 4.01 -13.45
N ASN A 132 14.78 4.28 -13.31
CA ASN A 132 14.05 5.15 -14.22
C ASN A 132 14.22 6.63 -13.84
N VAL A 133 15.10 7.31 -14.58
CA VAL A 133 15.42 8.75 -14.40
C VAL A 133 14.40 9.71 -15.01
N PHE A 134 13.39 9.21 -15.74
CA PHE A 134 12.37 10.03 -16.40
C PHE A 134 11.12 10.24 -15.55
N LEU A 135 11.01 9.58 -14.39
CA LEU A 135 9.85 9.72 -13.50
C LEU A 135 9.85 11.09 -12.84
N ALA A 136 8.71 11.79 -12.88
CA ALA A 136 8.51 12.99 -12.10
C ALA A 136 8.56 12.67 -10.58
N PRO A 137 8.82 13.66 -9.70
CA PRO A 137 9.06 13.39 -8.28
C PRO A 137 7.94 12.61 -7.55
N GLY A 138 6.69 12.72 -8.01
CA GLY A 138 5.53 12.03 -7.43
C GLY A 138 5.22 10.67 -8.08
N GLU A 139 5.91 10.33 -9.17
CA GLU A 139 5.67 9.11 -9.94
C GLU A 139 6.52 7.94 -9.43
N GLU A 140 5.83 6.87 -9.04
CA GLU A 140 6.41 5.66 -8.44
C GLU A 140 7.33 5.95 -7.24
N LYS A 141 7.00 7.00 -6.49
CA LYS A 141 7.68 7.35 -5.24
C LYS A 141 7.36 6.36 -4.13
N ILE A 142 6.13 5.86 -4.13
CA ILE A 142 5.63 4.82 -3.22
C ILE A 142 5.51 3.52 -4.00
N ILE A 143 6.16 2.48 -3.51
CA ILE A 143 6.21 1.15 -4.12
C ILE A 143 5.53 0.17 -3.17
N ASN A 144 4.32 -0.24 -3.52
CA ASN A 144 3.53 -1.21 -2.80
C ASN A 144 3.98 -2.63 -3.17
N ILE A 145 4.42 -3.39 -2.15
CA ILE A 145 4.79 -4.81 -2.25
C ILE A 145 3.96 -5.58 -1.22
N SER A 146 2.72 -5.91 -1.61
CA SER A 146 1.77 -6.68 -0.80
C SER A 146 2.09 -8.17 -0.82
N GLY A 147 3.33 -8.53 -0.49
CA GLY A 147 3.83 -9.90 -0.58
C GLY A 147 5.35 -9.90 -0.63
N GLY A 148 5.93 -10.74 -1.48
CA GLY A 148 7.34 -10.73 -1.75
C GLY A 148 7.97 -12.11 -1.95
N GLN A 149 9.29 -12.16 -1.84
CA GLN A 149 10.09 -13.36 -2.12
C GLN A 149 10.46 -14.09 -0.81
N LYS A 150 10.17 -15.39 -0.73
CA LYS A 150 10.68 -16.31 0.31
C LYS A 150 11.81 -17.17 -0.27
N GLY A 151 12.52 -17.90 0.59
CA GLY A 151 13.47 -18.92 0.15
C GLY A 151 14.73 -18.37 -0.53
N ILE A 152 15.09 -17.10 -0.30
CA ILE A 152 16.27 -16.53 -0.92
C ILE A 152 17.53 -17.22 -0.37
N SER A 153 18.40 -17.65 -1.28
CA SER A 153 19.69 -18.27 -0.95
C SER A 153 20.74 -17.24 -0.57
N SER A 154 20.67 -16.03 -1.13
CA SER A 154 21.51 -14.90 -0.76
C SER A 154 20.70 -13.62 -0.56
N ALA A 155 20.77 -13.06 0.64
CA ALA A 155 20.22 -11.74 0.98
C ALA A 155 21.05 -10.57 0.43
N SER A 156 22.24 -10.84 -0.16
CA SER A 156 23.17 -9.78 -0.58
C SER A 156 22.58 -8.87 -1.65
N VAL A 157 21.88 -9.42 -2.64
CA VAL A 157 21.34 -8.66 -3.77
C VAL A 157 20.23 -7.70 -3.31
N TRP A 158 19.28 -8.20 -2.51
CA TRP A 158 18.27 -7.35 -1.87
C TRP A 158 18.91 -6.29 -0.95
N SER A 159 19.88 -6.68 -0.13
CA SER A 159 20.51 -5.76 0.82
C SER A 159 21.26 -4.62 0.12
N GLU A 160 21.95 -4.91 -0.99
CA GLU A 160 22.62 -3.90 -1.79
C GLU A 160 21.62 -2.94 -2.44
N LEU A 161 20.59 -3.47 -3.12
CA LEU A 161 19.54 -2.67 -3.74
C LEU A 161 18.87 -1.72 -2.73
N LEU A 162 18.47 -2.25 -1.58
CA LEU A 162 17.76 -1.48 -0.54
C LEU A 162 18.68 -0.46 0.13
N SER A 163 19.95 -0.80 0.35
CA SER A 163 20.91 0.18 0.87
C SER A 163 21.17 1.32 -0.11
N ARG A 164 21.25 1.02 -1.42
CA ARG A 164 21.38 2.03 -2.48
C ARG A 164 20.14 2.91 -2.56
N MET A 165 18.96 2.32 -2.51
CA MET A 165 17.69 3.05 -2.45
C MET A 165 17.64 4.00 -1.24
N GLY A 166 18.08 3.51 -0.08
CA GLY A 166 18.17 4.31 1.13
C GLY A 166 19.13 5.49 1.03
N ARG A 167 20.31 5.29 0.41
CA ARG A 167 21.28 6.36 0.12
C ARG A 167 20.71 7.41 -0.83
N ASN A 168 19.95 6.99 -1.85
CA ASN A 168 19.29 7.90 -2.78
C ASN A 168 18.17 8.72 -2.09
N ASN A 169 17.48 8.12 -1.10
CA ASN A 169 16.52 8.81 -0.23
C ASN A 169 15.32 9.47 -0.95
N GLU A 170 14.92 8.91 -2.09
CA GLU A 170 13.85 9.46 -2.94
C GLU A 170 12.55 8.65 -2.89
N ARG A 171 12.64 7.32 -2.71
CA ARG A 171 11.53 6.38 -2.84
C ARG A 171 11.36 5.53 -1.58
N LEU A 172 10.13 5.07 -1.34
CA LEU A 172 9.79 4.17 -0.24
C LEU A 172 9.20 2.86 -0.77
N ILE A 173 9.56 1.76 -0.11
CA ILE A 173 8.90 0.47 -0.28
C ILE A 173 7.99 0.25 0.91
N VAL A 174 6.72 -0.05 0.67
CA VAL A 174 5.76 -0.48 1.68
C VAL A 174 5.60 -1.99 1.50
N ALA A 175 6.05 -2.78 2.47
CA ALA A 175 6.18 -4.22 2.35
C ALA A 175 5.35 -4.97 3.40
N ALA A 176 4.55 -5.93 2.94
CA ALA A 176 3.83 -6.85 3.81
C ALA A 176 4.81 -7.76 4.57
N VAL A 177 4.62 -7.92 5.88
CA VAL A 177 5.47 -8.82 6.68
C VAL A 177 5.10 -10.30 6.53
N GLY A 178 3.95 -10.56 5.92
CA GLY A 178 3.42 -11.89 5.62
C GLY A 178 2.35 -12.37 6.57
N ASN A 179 1.69 -13.44 6.13
CA ASN A 179 0.67 -14.14 6.89
C ASN A 179 1.17 -15.51 7.33
N ASP A 180 0.46 -16.12 8.29
CA ASP A 180 0.65 -17.40 9.00
C ASP A 180 0.68 -17.24 10.53
N GLY A 181 0.58 -16.00 11.03
CA GLY A 181 0.59 -15.70 12.46
C GLY A 181 1.94 -15.88 13.15
N ALA A 182 3.02 -16.12 12.40
CA ALA A 182 4.31 -16.43 12.99
C ALA A 182 5.04 -15.20 13.57
N ASP A 183 5.78 -15.44 14.65
CA ASP A 183 6.77 -14.50 15.19
C ASP A 183 8.02 -14.50 14.29
N ILE A 184 8.26 -13.40 13.58
CA ILE A 184 9.34 -13.25 12.59
C ILE A 184 10.73 -13.45 13.22
N ARG A 185 10.86 -13.14 14.51
CA ARG A 185 12.10 -13.31 15.29
C ARG A 185 12.51 -14.78 15.36
N LYS A 186 11.54 -15.70 15.28
CA LYS A 186 11.73 -17.16 15.41
C LYS A 186 11.76 -17.90 14.07
N LEU A 187 11.38 -17.23 12.98
CA LEU A 187 11.45 -17.81 11.64
C LEU A 187 12.91 -17.96 11.18
N SER A 188 13.18 -19.02 10.42
CA SER A 188 14.46 -19.14 9.69
C SER A 188 14.57 -18.06 8.61
N ALA A 189 15.79 -17.76 8.17
CA ALA A 189 16.02 -16.77 7.11
C ALA A 189 15.23 -17.08 5.83
N GLN A 190 15.10 -18.37 5.48
CA GLN A 190 14.40 -18.86 4.29
C GLN A 190 12.87 -18.66 4.38
N GLN A 191 12.31 -18.59 5.59
CA GLN A 191 10.88 -18.43 5.81
C GLN A 191 10.43 -16.96 5.80
N ARG A 192 11.35 -16.01 5.98
CA ARG A 192 11.07 -14.57 5.99
C ARG A 192 10.84 -14.04 4.57
N ILE A 193 9.95 -13.06 4.44
CA ILE A 193 9.55 -12.49 3.15
C ILE A 193 10.36 -11.23 2.87
N TRP A 194 11.00 -11.17 1.71
CA TRP A 194 11.72 -9.99 1.23
C TRP A 194 10.83 -9.14 0.32
N PRO A 195 10.90 -7.79 0.42
CA PRO A 195 11.94 -7.03 1.12
C PRO A 195 11.68 -6.72 2.61
N ALA A 196 10.55 -7.11 3.20
CA ALA A 196 10.26 -6.85 4.61
C ALA A 196 11.32 -7.44 5.57
N ALA A 197 11.96 -8.54 5.18
CA ALA A 197 13.03 -9.20 5.93
C ALA A 197 14.38 -8.45 5.92
N TYR A 198 14.50 -7.35 5.17
CA TYR A 198 15.69 -6.49 5.24
C TYR A 198 15.89 -6.01 6.68
N HIS A 199 17.06 -6.25 7.27
CA HIS A 199 17.35 -5.90 8.66
C HIS A 199 18.70 -5.18 8.74
N PRO A 200 18.75 -3.86 8.44
CA PRO A 200 19.99 -3.12 8.36
C PRO A 200 20.70 -3.04 9.72
N VAL A 201 22.00 -3.33 9.73
CA VAL A 201 22.79 -3.40 10.98
C VAL A 201 23.50 -2.07 11.32
N SER A 202 24.01 -1.35 10.32
CA SER A 202 24.74 -0.10 10.55
C SER A 202 23.79 1.04 10.91
N SER A 203 24.24 1.97 11.75
CA SER A 203 23.45 3.15 12.13
C SER A 203 23.04 4.00 10.93
N VAL A 204 23.88 4.05 9.89
CA VAL A 204 23.58 4.75 8.63
C VAL A 204 22.44 4.05 7.88
N ASN A 205 22.56 2.74 7.63
CA ASN A 205 21.54 2.00 6.89
C ASN A 205 20.20 1.92 7.64
N LYS A 206 20.21 1.91 8.99
CA LYS A 206 18.97 1.99 9.79
C LYS A 206 18.26 3.32 9.61
N LYS A 207 18.99 4.43 9.59
CA LYS A 207 18.41 5.78 9.40
C LYS A 207 17.91 6.01 7.98
N GLN A 208 18.58 5.39 7.00
CA GLN A 208 18.28 5.50 5.57
C GLN A 208 17.37 4.38 5.06
N ASP A 209 16.90 3.47 5.91
CA ASP A 209 16.11 2.31 5.50
C ASP A 209 14.82 2.73 4.74
N PRO A 210 14.68 2.39 3.45
CA PRO A 210 13.55 2.81 2.63
C PRO A 210 12.32 1.91 2.80
N VAL A 211 12.43 0.80 3.56
CA VAL A 211 11.34 -0.18 3.70
C VAL A 211 10.47 0.18 4.91
N ILE A 212 9.15 0.18 4.73
CA ILE A 212 8.14 0.27 5.80
C ILE A 212 7.46 -1.10 5.88
N ARG A 213 7.69 -1.80 6.99
CA ARG A 213 7.19 -3.16 7.24
C ARG A 213 5.83 -3.11 7.90
N VAL A 214 4.80 -3.64 7.23
CA VAL A 214 3.40 -3.48 7.63
C VAL A 214 2.79 -4.81 8.11
N ALA A 215 2.27 -4.79 9.34
CA ALA A 215 1.44 -5.85 9.92
C ALA A 215 -0.07 -5.53 9.81
N ALA A 216 -0.91 -6.55 9.92
CA ALA A 216 -2.37 -6.44 9.80
C ALA A 216 -3.07 -6.42 11.16
N LEU A 217 -3.98 -5.45 11.32
CA LEU A 217 -4.87 -5.32 12.46
C LEU A 217 -6.21 -5.99 12.19
N ALA A 218 -6.78 -6.57 13.25
CA ALA A 218 -8.19 -6.94 13.30
C ALA A 218 -9.08 -5.69 13.17
N GLN A 219 -10.36 -5.89 12.89
CA GLN A 219 -11.33 -4.81 12.79
C GLN A 219 -11.51 -4.12 14.15
N TYR A 220 -11.50 -2.78 14.16
CA TYR A 220 -11.64 -1.95 15.37
C TYR A 220 -12.32 -0.61 15.05
N ARG A 221 -12.81 0.09 16.07
CA ARG A 221 -13.29 1.48 15.94
C ARG A 221 -12.26 2.47 16.51
N LYS A 222 -12.24 3.70 15.98
CA LYS A 222 -11.37 4.75 16.52
C LYS A 222 -11.63 4.95 18.02
N GLY A 223 -10.57 4.92 18.81
CA GLY A 223 -10.62 4.99 20.28
C GLY A 223 -10.57 3.62 20.98
N GLU A 224 -10.86 2.52 20.28
CA GLU A 224 -10.61 1.17 20.78
C GLU A 224 -9.11 0.83 20.72
N THR A 225 -8.68 -0.12 21.56
CA THR A 225 -7.32 -0.66 21.49
C THR A 225 -7.27 -1.76 20.43
N PRO A 226 -6.54 -1.55 19.31
CA PRO A 226 -6.50 -2.52 18.23
C PRO A 226 -5.61 -3.71 18.60
N VAL A 227 -5.87 -4.83 17.94
CA VAL A 227 -5.06 -6.06 18.04
C VAL A 227 -4.65 -6.53 16.65
N LEU A 228 -3.53 -7.26 16.54
CA LEU A 228 -3.20 -7.88 15.26
C LEU A 228 -4.27 -8.89 14.85
N HIS A 229 -4.54 -8.96 13.55
CA HIS A 229 -5.37 -10.00 12.95
C HIS A 229 -4.68 -11.36 13.16
N GLY A 230 -5.37 -12.31 13.80
CA GLY A 230 -4.86 -13.65 14.11
C GLY A 230 -5.32 -14.73 13.12
N GLY A 231 -4.85 -15.96 13.32
CA GLY A 231 -5.20 -17.13 12.51
C GLY A 231 -3.99 -17.75 11.80
N GLY A 232 -4.01 -19.07 11.57
CA GLY A 232 -2.88 -19.79 10.97
C GLY A 232 -2.70 -19.63 9.46
N VAL A 233 -3.64 -18.98 8.78
CA VAL A 233 -3.62 -18.80 7.31
C VAL A 233 -3.45 -17.33 6.95
N THR A 234 -4.37 -16.48 7.39
CA THR A 234 -4.38 -15.03 7.09
C THR A 234 -3.80 -14.18 8.21
N GLY A 235 -3.54 -14.76 9.40
CA GLY A 235 -3.08 -14.02 10.56
C GLY A 235 -1.74 -13.34 10.31
N SER A 236 -1.61 -12.10 10.80
CA SER A 236 -0.43 -11.27 10.63
C SER A 236 0.78 -11.90 11.30
N ARG A 237 1.89 -12.00 10.57
CA ARG A 237 3.20 -12.12 11.23
C ARG A 237 3.50 -10.88 12.06
N PHE A 238 4.37 -11.04 13.05
CA PHE A 238 4.70 -9.98 14.01
C PHE A 238 6.12 -10.11 14.57
N GLY A 239 6.57 -9.05 15.25
CA GLY A 239 7.81 -9.04 16.03
C GLY A 239 8.42 -7.64 16.10
N ASN A 240 8.68 -7.16 17.32
CA ASN A 240 9.43 -5.93 17.55
C ASN A 240 10.79 -5.98 16.82
N GLY A 241 11.17 -4.88 16.15
CA GLY A 241 12.37 -4.80 15.31
C GLY A 241 12.21 -5.41 13.90
N TRP A 242 11.09 -6.08 13.62
CA TRP A 242 10.77 -6.67 12.30
C TRP A 242 9.50 -6.09 11.67
N VAL A 243 8.73 -5.31 12.43
CA VAL A 243 7.51 -4.62 11.97
C VAL A 243 7.60 -3.16 12.37
N ASP A 244 7.38 -2.25 11.41
CA ASP A 244 7.47 -0.81 11.64
C ASP A 244 6.13 -0.23 12.10
N ILE A 245 5.02 -0.69 11.50
CA ILE A 245 3.68 -0.18 11.72
C ILE A 245 2.63 -1.28 11.50
N ALA A 246 1.50 -1.21 12.20
CA ALA A 246 0.32 -2.02 11.91
C ALA A 246 -0.82 -1.16 11.34
N ALA A 247 -1.58 -1.72 10.40
CA ALA A 247 -2.67 -1.06 9.71
C ALA A 247 -3.88 -2.00 9.54
N PRO A 248 -5.09 -1.48 9.27
CA PRO A 248 -6.29 -2.28 9.05
C PRO A 248 -6.07 -3.42 8.04
N GLY A 249 -6.38 -4.66 8.42
CA GLY A 249 -6.14 -5.81 7.55
C GLY A 249 -7.10 -6.98 7.80
N GLN A 250 -8.30 -6.71 8.32
CA GLN A 250 -9.37 -7.68 8.48
C GLN A 250 -10.68 -7.17 7.89
N ASN A 251 -11.43 -8.06 7.24
CA ASN A 251 -12.72 -7.75 6.64
C ASN A 251 -12.63 -6.55 5.68
N ILE A 252 -11.72 -6.65 4.72
CA ILE A 252 -11.41 -5.59 3.77
C ILE A 252 -12.04 -5.93 2.42
N THR A 253 -12.95 -5.08 1.95
CA THR A 253 -13.59 -5.25 0.63
C THR A 253 -12.68 -4.71 -0.47
N PHE A 254 -12.44 -5.49 -1.52
CA PHE A 254 -11.57 -5.14 -2.65
C PHE A 254 -12.21 -5.50 -4.00
N LEU A 255 -11.68 -4.95 -5.09
CA LEU A 255 -12.16 -5.18 -6.45
C LEU A 255 -11.49 -6.41 -7.07
N ARG A 256 -12.26 -7.19 -7.83
CA ARG A 256 -11.80 -8.32 -8.62
C ARG A 256 -11.78 -7.97 -10.12
N PRO A 257 -10.96 -8.64 -10.95
CA PRO A 257 -10.94 -8.43 -12.39
C PRO A 257 -12.28 -8.65 -13.12
N ASP A 258 -13.17 -9.47 -12.56
CA ASP A 258 -14.51 -9.73 -13.10
C ASP A 258 -15.53 -8.60 -12.80
N GLY A 259 -15.08 -7.50 -12.21
CA GLY A 259 -15.90 -6.34 -11.84
C GLY A 259 -16.69 -6.51 -10.53
N LYS A 260 -16.62 -7.69 -9.90
CA LYS A 260 -17.25 -7.94 -8.60
C LYS A 260 -16.30 -7.56 -7.45
N THR A 261 -16.82 -7.58 -6.24
CA THR A 261 -16.02 -7.40 -5.02
C THR A 261 -15.70 -8.72 -4.35
N GLY A 262 -14.56 -8.76 -3.66
CA GLY A 262 -14.20 -9.80 -2.71
C GLY A 262 -13.97 -9.20 -1.31
N ILE A 263 -13.87 -10.05 -0.30
CA ILE A 263 -13.51 -9.65 1.07
C ILE A 263 -12.30 -10.48 1.49
N GLY A 264 -11.27 -9.80 1.99
CA GLY A 264 -10.00 -10.40 2.38
C GLY A 264 -9.55 -9.99 3.78
N SER A 265 -8.50 -10.64 4.24
CA SER A 265 -7.81 -10.32 5.49
C SER A 265 -6.35 -10.75 5.35
N GLY A 266 -5.44 -9.92 5.84
CA GLY A 266 -4.02 -10.16 5.71
C GLY A 266 -3.17 -8.90 5.70
N THR A 267 -1.86 -9.13 5.69
CA THR A 267 -0.85 -8.08 5.59
C THR A 267 -0.81 -7.43 4.20
N SER A 268 -1.31 -8.10 3.17
CA SER A 268 -1.45 -7.54 1.81
C SER A 268 -2.36 -6.31 1.80
N GLU A 269 -3.54 -6.41 2.39
CA GLU A 269 -4.53 -5.32 2.46
C GLU A 269 -4.02 -4.16 3.32
N ALA A 270 -3.42 -4.48 4.48
CA ALA A 270 -2.83 -3.48 5.37
C ALA A 270 -1.72 -2.68 4.67
N THR A 271 -0.89 -3.35 3.86
CA THR A 271 0.18 -2.72 3.05
C THR A 271 -0.41 -1.76 2.02
N ALA A 272 -1.45 -2.18 1.30
CA ALA A 272 -2.12 -1.33 0.30
C ALA A 272 -2.74 -0.07 0.94
N ILE A 273 -3.32 -0.19 2.13
CA ILE A 273 -3.88 0.95 2.87
C ILE A 273 -2.78 1.94 3.28
N VAL A 274 -1.65 1.46 3.81
CA VAL A 274 -0.49 2.33 4.13
C VAL A 274 0.06 3.02 2.88
N SER A 275 0.16 2.30 1.76
CA SER A 275 0.59 2.86 0.48
C SER A 275 -0.33 4.00 0.02
N GLY A 276 -1.65 3.85 0.19
CA GLY A 276 -2.62 4.92 -0.10
C GLY A 276 -2.47 6.15 0.79
N VAL A 277 -2.22 5.97 2.09
CA VAL A 277 -1.96 7.10 3.01
C VAL A 277 -0.68 7.85 2.60
N LEU A 278 0.39 7.11 2.27
CA LEU A 278 1.62 7.73 1.78
C LEU A 278 1.40 8.44 0.43
N ALA A 279 0.59 7.89 -0.48
CA ALA A 279 0.24 8.56 -1.74
C ALA A 279 -0.47 9.90 -1.49
N ALA A 280 -1.42 9.94 -0.55
CA ALA A 280 -2.06 11.17 -0.12
C ALA A 280 -1.06 12.18 0.46
N MET A 281 -0.09 11.73 1.27
CA MET A 281 1.00 12.59 1.78
C MET A 281 1.85 13.14 0.63
N VAL A 282 2.29 12.28 -0.30
CA VAL A 282 3.14 12.65 -1.46
C VAL A 282 2.50 13.75 -2.29
N SER A 283 1.17 13.76 -2.44
CA SER A 283 0.47 14.83 -3.18
C SER A 283 0.81 16.24 -2.68
N CYS A 284 1.07 16.41 -1.38
CA CYS A 284 1.34 17.70 -0.76
C CYS A 284 2.78 18.19 -0.97
N ASN A 285 3.74 17.29 -1.20
CA ASN A 285 5.11 17.62 -1.59
C ASN A 285 5.80 16.38 -2.18
N PRO A 286 5.77 16.20 -3.51
CA PRO A 286 6.35 15.02 -4.15
C PRO A 286 7.89 15.03 -4.12
N ARG A 287 8.52 16.21 -3.92
CA ARG A 287 9.97 16.37 -3.81
C ARG A 287 10.51 16.06 -2.40
N ALA A 288 9.65 15.80 -1.42
CA ALA A 288 10.09 15.42 -0.08
C ALA A 288 10.92 14.12 -0.11
N THR A 289 11.85 13.98 0.83
CA THR A 289 12.70 12.78 0.91
C THR A 289 11.92 11.58 1.44
N ALA A 290 12.37 10.37 1.09
CA ALA A 290 11.84 9.12 1.62
C ALA A 290 11.90 9.09 3.16
N THR A 291 13.03 9.55 3.72
CA THR A 291 13.23 9.68 5.18
C THR A 291 12.18 10.58 5.82
N GLU A 292 11.84 11.72 5.19
CA GLU A 292 10.85 12.63 5.72
C GLU A 292 9.45 12.02 5.72
N LEU A 293 9.02 11.42 4.62
CA LEU A 293 7.73 10.73 4.51
C LEU A 293 7.61 9.59 5.53
N LYS A 294 8.61 8.71 5.59
CA LYS A 294 8.64 7.58 6.54
C LYS A 294 8.63 8.08 7.99
N ARG A 295 9.44 9.09 8.31
CA ARG A 295 9.46 9.67 9.66
C ARG A 295 8.10 10.25 10.03
N THR A 296 7.49 11.06 9.17
CA THR A 296 6.17 11.65 9.47
C THR A 296 5.11 10.57 9.65
N LEU A 297 5.09 9.53 8.80
CA LEU A 297 4.17 8.40 8.98
C LEU A 297 4.36 7.72 10.35
N LEU A 298 5.59 7.37 10.71
CA LEU A 298 5.87 6.61 11.95
C LEU A 298 5.76 7.47 13.22
N GLU A 299 6.12 8.75 13.18
CA GLU A 299 5.99 9.67 14.32
C GLU A 299 4.52 10.05 14.58
N SER A 300 3.71 10.12 13.53
CA SER A 300 2.27 10.42 13.63
C SER A 300 1.42 9.22 14.06
N ALA A 301 1.97 8.00 14.00
CA ALA A 301 1.28 6.78 14.37
C ALA A 301 0.89 6.79 15.85
N ASP A 302 -0.30 6.26 16.15
CA ASP A 302 -0.72 6.04 17.53
C ASP A 302 0.10 4.90 18.14
N LYS A 303 0.51 5.04 19.39
CA LYS A 303 1.39 4.07 20.07
C LYS A 303 0.62 3.34 21.16
N TYR A 304 0.51 2.03 21.02
CA TYR A 304 -0.19 1.17 21.97
C TYR A 304 0.80 0.26 22.71
N PRO A 305 0.96 0.39 24.03
CA PRO A 305 1.85 -0.46 24.81
C PRO A 305 1.55 -1.97 24.65
N SER A 306 0.27 -2.33 24.48
CA SER A 306 -0.19 -3.70 24.23
C SER A 306 0.33 -4.33 22.93
N LEU A 307 0.80 -3.50 21.99
CA LEU A 307 1.37 -3.94 20.72
C LEU A 307 2.90 -3.85 20.67
N ALA A 308 3.57 -3.38 21.73
CA ALA A 308 5.01 -3.10 21.70
C ALA A 308 5.90 -4.33 21.43
N ASP A 309 5.47 -5.54 21.82
CA ASP A 309 6.18 -6.79 21.48
C ASP A 309 5.99 -7.21 20.01
N LYS A 310 4.88 -6.78 19.41
CA LYS A 310 4.43 -7.21 18.08
C LYS A 310 4.84 -6.24 16.97
N VAL A 311 4.86 -4.95 17.29
CA VAL A 311 5.18 -3.84 16.38
C VAL A 311 6.17 -2.93 17.07
N THR A 312 7.19 -2.46 16.36
CA THR A 312 8.18 -1.52 16.91
C THR A 312 7.47 -0.27 17.46
N GLU A 313 7.68 0.02 18.74
CA GLU A 313 6.98 1.08 19.49
C GLU A 313 5.44 0.97 19.54
N GLY A 314 4.87 -0.18 19.18
CA GLY A 314 3.42 -0.40 19.19
C GLY A 314 2.65 0.50 18.22
N ARG A 315 3.28 0.90 17.10
CA ARG A 315 2.73 1.86 16.15
C ARG A 315 1.52 1.34 15.36
N VAL A 316 0.46 2.13 15.35
CA VAL A 316 -0.77 1.92 14.58
C VAL A 316 -1.02 3.10 13.66
N LEU A 317 -1.36 2.82 12.41
CA LEU A 317 -1.63 3.83 11.39
C LEU A 317 -2.70 4.84 11.83
N ASN A 318 -2.32 6.12 11.83
CA ASN A 318 -3.22 7.25 11.99
C ASN A 318 -3.09 8.15 10.75
N ALA A 319 -4.00 7.97 9.78
CA ALA A 319 -3.97 8.71 8.52
C ALA A 319 -4.27 10.20 8.72
N GLU A 320 -5.17 10.54 9.64
CA GLU A 320 -5.50 11.93 9.98
C GLU A 320 -4.25 12.70 10.40
N LYS A 321 -3.49 12.18 11.39
CA LYS A 321 -2.26 12.80 11.86
C LYS A 321 -1.19 12.80 10.78
N ALA A 322 -0.98 11.69 10.08
CA ALA A 322 0.07 11.57 9.06
C ALA A 322 -0.11 12.60 7.93
N ILE A 323 -1.29 12.63 7.32
CA ILE A 323 -1.62 13.55 6.21
C ILE A 323 -1.64 14.99 6.72
N SER A 324 -2.29 15.25 7.86
CA SER A 324 -2.37 16.61 8.40
C SER A 324 -1.00 17.18 8.75
N MET A 325 -0.14 16.42 9.43
CA MET A 325 1.20 16.87 9.81
C MET A 325 2.04 17.15 8.56
N PHE A 326 2.03 16.23 7.59
CA PHE A 326 2.83 16.36 6.38
C PHE A 326 2.36 17.53 5.50
N CYS A 327 1.07 17.62 5.21
CA CYS A 327 0.53 18.64 4.31
C CYS A 327 0.60 20.04 4.94
N LYS A 328 0.34 20.19 6.25
CA LYS A 328 0.48 21.49 6.93
C LYS A 328 1.94 21.97 6.95
N LYS A 329 2.90 21.07 7.19
CA LYS A 329 4.34 21.40 7.15
C LYS A 329 4.75 21.94 5.78
N ASN A 330 4.16 21.42 4.71
CA ASN A 330 4.52 21.76 3.33
C ASN A 330 3.63 22.86 2.70
N TYR A 331 2.64 23.39 3.44
CA TYR A 331 1.68 24.36 2.89
C TYR A 331 2.32 25.67 2.43
N ILE A 332 3.18 26.29 3.25
CA ILE A 332 3.83 27.57 2.92
C ILE A 332 4.94 27.38 1.88
N PRO A 333 5.90 26.43 2.05
CA PRO A 333 7.02 26.29 1.11
C PRO A 333 6.59 25.96 -0.31
N VAL A 334 5.57 25.11 -0.49
CA VAL A 334 5.10 24.71 -1.83
C VAL A 334 4.33 25.83 -2.52
N ARG A 335 3.51 26.60 -1.79
CA ARG A 335 2.81 27.77 -2.38
C ARG A 335 3.76 28.91 -2.74
N GLN A 336 4.75 29.19 -1.90
CA GLN A 336 5.76 30.21 -2.21
C GLN A 336 6.65 29.80 -3.40
N GLY A 337 7.00 28.52 -3.52
CA GLY A 337 7.74 28.00 -4.68
C GLY A 337 6.98 28.14 -6.00
N ARG A 338 5.65 27.88 -6.03
CA ARG A 338 4.83 28.10 -7.23
C ARG A 338 4.77 29.57 -7.63
N MET A 339 4.63 30.49 -6.68
CA MET A 339 4.64 31.94 -6.98
C MET A 339 5.97 32.44 -7.57
N SER A 340 7.10 31.80 -7.25
CA SER A 340 8.41 32.15 -7.82
C SER A 340 8.69 31.53 -9.19
N GLU A 341 8.00 30.44 -9.57
CA GLU A 341 8.10 29.84 -10.91
C GLU A 341 7.17 30.52 -11.93
N GLU A 342 6.18 31.30 -11.47
CA GLU A 342 5.21 32.04 -12.30
C GLU A 342 5.62 33.50 -12.60
N LEU A 343 6.76 33.98 -12.09
CA LEU A 343 7.32 35.33 -12.29
C LEU A 343 8.55 35.32 -13.20
#